data_AF-A0A834VKQ0-F1
#
_entry.id   AF-A0A834VKQ0-F1
#
_cell.length_a   1.000
_cell.length_b   1.000
_cell.length_c   1.000
_cell.angle_alpha   90.00
_cell.angle_beta   90.00
_cell.angle_gamma   90.00
#
_symmetry.space_group_name_H-M   'P 1'
#
loop_
_entity.id
_entity.type
_entity.pdbx_description
1 polymer ?
#
loop_
_entity_poly.entity_id
_entity_poly.type
_entity_poly.pdbx_seq_one_letter_code
_entity_poly.pdbx_strand_id
1 'polypeptide(L)'
;MWQGRKDSAATSAHTVTPPRKKPRLGISTSRSAFLQSSIEQSTRQLEASLAEDEYKIWKRQPALAEEDWLSLNPLLYWESVAGQFPILSKFAIDVLTIPAAAADCERTFSELGDMLGTRRLHMKPELISALQSLKSWKRLGIQPTTTSASGLARTLSEEEISKVQEHLSQFDVR
;
A
#
# COMPACT_ATOMS: atom_id res chain seq x y z
N MET A 1 -3.79 -84.42 44.41
CA MET A 1 -5.08 -85.13 44.51
C MET A 1 -6.08 -84.21 45.17
N TRP A 2 -7.00 -83.64 44.39
CA TRP A 2 -8.41 -83.40 44.68
C TRP A 2 -9.08 -83.10 43.33
N GLN A 3 -10.04 -83.95 42.97
CA GLN A 3 -10.91 -83.94 41.79
C GLN A 3 -11.49 -82.55 41.50
N GLY A 4 -11.71 -82.12 40.26
CA GLY A 4 -12.49 -82.80 39.22
C GLY A 4 -13.90 -82.21 39.18
N ARG A 5 -14.12 -81.20 38.33
CA ARG A 5 -15.44 -80.87 37.79
C ARG A 5 -15.27 -80.26 36.39
N LYS A 6 -15.54 -81.09 35.38
CA LYS A 6 -15.92 -80.63 34.04
C LYS A 6 -17.44 -80.57 34.03
N ASP A 7 -17.99 -79.48 33.51
CA ASP A 7 -19.25 -79.51 32.78
C ASP A 7 -19.21 -78.43 31.70
N SER A 8 -19.72 -78.85 30.54
CA SER A 8 -19.64 -78.25 29.22
C SER A 8 -20.77 -77.27 28.95
N ALA A 9 -20.52 -76.33 28.01
CA ALA A 9 -21.47 -75.69 27.08
C ALA A 9 -22.63 -74.87 27.69
N ALA A 10 -23.24 -73.87 27.06
CA ALA A 10 -22.95 -72.93 25.99
C ALA A 10 -24.16 -71.97 25.99
N THR A 11 -24.00 -70.78 25.41
CA THR A 11 -25.06 -69.86 24.93
C THR A 11 -25.86 -69.03 25.95
N SER A 12 -25.55 -67.74 25.98
CA SER A 12 -26.52 -66.69 25.62
C SER A 12 -25.74 -65.48 25.13
N ALA A 13 -25.81 -65.24 23.82
CA ALA A 13 -25.25 -64.05 23.20
C ALA A 13 -26.11 -62.83 23.56
N HIS A 14 -25.53 -61.86 24.25
CA HIS A 14 -26.09 -60.51 24.32
C HIS A 14 -25.09 -59.54 23.70
N THR A 15 -25.10 -59.50 22.38
CA THR A 15 -24.33 -58.53 21.59
C THR A 15 -24.98 -57.16 21.74
N VAL A 16 -24.55 -56.38 22.74
CA VAL A 16 -24.86 -54.95 22.81
C VAL A 16 -23.95 -54.24 21.80
N THR A 17 -24.44 -54.04 20.59
CA THR A 17 -23.80 -53.17 19.59
C THR A 17 -23.83 -51.72 20.08
N PRO A 18 -22.69 -51.01 20.19
CA PRO A 18 -22.70 -49.59 20.50
C PRO A 18 -23.25 -48.79 19.30
N PRO A 19 -24.03 -47.71 19.52
CA PRO A 19 -24.63 -46.97 18.43
C PRO A 19 -23.56 -46.31 17.55
N ARG A 20 -23.64 -46.60 16.25
CA ARG A 20 -22.79 -46.04 15.19
C ARG A 20 -22.84 -44.50 15.23
N LYS A 21 -21.72 -43.86 15.58
CA LYS A 21 -21.59 -42.40 15.50
C LYS A 21 -21.71 -41.97 14.03
N LYS A 22 -22.72 -41.15 13.73
CA LYS A 22 -22.86 -40.50 12.41
C LYS A 22 -21.62 -39.62 12.17
N PRO A 23 -20.95 -39.70 11.01
CA PRO A 23 -19.82 -38.82 10.72
C PRO A 23 -20.37 -37.40 10.64
N ARG A 24 -20.00 -36.55 11.59
CA ARG A 24 -20.25 -35.12 11.46
C ARG A 24 -19.28 -34.62 10.41
N LEU A 25 -19.76 -34.40 9.19
CA LEU A 25 -19.16 -33.49 8.22
C LEU A 25 -19.28 -32.07 8.78
N GLY A 26 -18.50 -31.79 9.81
CA GLY A 26 -18.20 -30.44 10.24
C GLY A 26 -16.77 -30.16 9.81
N ILE A 27 -16.55 -28.99 9.22
CA ILE A 27 -15.22 -28.40 9.01
C ILE A 27 -14.59 -28.19 10.40
N SER A 28 -14.16 -29.28 11.02
CA SER A 28 -13.64 -29.32 12.37
C SER A 28 -12.15 -29.11 12.26
N THR A 29 -11.72 -27.86 12.29
CA THR A 29 -10.33 -27.52 12.59
C THR A 29 -10.04 -28.10 13.98
N SER A 30 -9.55 -29.34 13.99
CA SER A 30 -9.16 -30.05 15.19
C SER A 30 -8.14 -29.22 15.97
N ARG A 31 -8.07 -29.39 17.30
CA ARG A 31 -6.98 -28.82 18.11
C ARG A 31 -5.61 -29.16 17.53
N SER A 32 -5.46 -30.33 16.91
CA SER A 32 -4.25 -30.72 16.19
C SER A 32 -3.98 -29.88 14.95
N ALA A 33 -5.01 -29.55 14.16
CA ALA A 33 -4.88 -28.72 12.96
C ALA A 33 -4.50 -27.28 13.31
N PHE A 34 -5.05 -26.73 14.40
CA PHE A 34 -4.65 -25.42 14.91
C PHE A 34 -3.18 -25.40 15.33
N LEU A 35 -2.72 -26.39 16.11
CA LEU A 35 -1.32 -26.47 16.53
C LEU A 35 -0.38 -26.66 15.34
N GLN A 36 -0.75 -27.48 14.36
CA GLN A 36 0.01 -27.64 13.12
C GLN A 36 0.13 -26.32 12.36
N SER A 37 -0.98 -25.60 12.14
CA SER A 37 -0.96 -24.28 11.50
C SER A 37 -0.07 -23.29 12.25
N SER A 38 -0.07 -23.33 13.59
CA SER A 38 0.75 -22.44 14.41
C SER A 38 2.24 -22.78 14.28
N ILE A 39 2.60 -24.08 14.30
CA ILE A 39 3.97 -24.56 14.08
C ILE A 39 4.45 -24.19 12.66
N GLU A 40 3.61 -24.38 11.63
CA GLU A 40 3.91 -23.97 10.26
C GLU A 40 4.13 -22.45 10.15
N GLN A 41 3.33 -21.65 10.85
CA GLN A 41 3.51 -20.20 10.85
C GLN A 41 4.81 -19.78 11.53
N SER A 42 5.15 -20.38 12.68
CA SER A 42 6.42 -20.12 13.39
C SER A 42 7.63 -20.59 12.58
N THR A 43 7.54 -21.72 11.89
CA THR A 43 8.62 -22.21 11.02
C THR A 43 8.82 -21.30 9.81
N ARG A 44 7.75 -20.84 9.14
CA ARG A 44 7.85 -19.83 8.06
C ARG A 44 8.47 -18.51 8.56
N GLN A 45 8.12 -18.07 9.76
CA GLN A 45 8.72 -16.88 10.37
C GLN A 45 10.21 -17.08 10.66
N LEU A 46 10.59 -18.24 11.18
CA LEU A 46 11.98 -18.60 11.43
C LEU A 46 12.77 -18.71 10.12
N GLU A 47 12.22 -19.36 9.10
CA GLU A 47 12.80 -19.45 7.76
C GLU A 47 12.97 -18.06 7.14
N ALA A 48 11.98 -17.17 7.25
CA ALA A 48 12.10 -15.78 6.81
C ALA A 48 13.18 -15.01 7.59
N SER A 49 13.36 -15.30 8.88
CA SER A 49 14.43 -14.68 9.70
C SER A 49 15.83 -15.23 9.40
N LEU A 50 15.90 -16.47 8.92
CA LEU A 50 17.14 -17.13 8.49
C LEU A 50 17.44 -16.87 7.01
N ALA A 51 16.45 -16.43 6.23
CA ALA A 51 16.64 -16.02 4.86
C ALA A 51 17.69 -14.93 4.82
N GLU A 52 18.64 -15.07 3.90
CA GLU A 52 19.68 -14.07 3.73
C GLU A 52 19.04 -12.74 3.32
N ASP A 53 19.46 -11.67 3.99
CA ASP A 53 19.00 -10.31 3.74
C ASP A 53 19.15 -9.91 2.26
N GLU A 54 18.10 -9.32 1.69
CA GLU A 54 18.00 -8.90 0.27
C GLU A 54 19.21 -8.06 -0.14
N TYR A 55 19.63 -7.13 0.73
CA TYR A 55 20.78 -6.27 0.50
C TYR A 55 22.09 -7.07 0.32
N LYS A 56 22.31 -8.10 1.14
CA LYS A 56 23.51 -8.93 1.02
C LYS A 56 23.53 -9.76 -0.25
N ILE A 57 22.36 -10.18 -0.74
CA ILE A 57 22.22 -10.87 -2.02
C ILE A 57 22.52 -9.91 -3.16
N TRP A 58 21.85 -8.75 -3.17
CA TRP A 58 22.04 -7.70 -4.18
C TRP A 58 23.49 -7.23 -4.27
N LYS A 59 24.14 -6.98 -3.13
CA LYS A 59 25.54 -6.53 -3.06
C LYS A 59 26.55 -7.49 -3.71
N ARG A 60 26.21 -8.78 -3.82
CA ARG A 60 27.04 -9.79 -4.48
C ARG A 60 26.84 -9.81 -6.01
N GLN A 61 25.78 -9.19 -6.51
CA GLN A 61 25.53 -9.12 -7.95
C GLN A 61 26.61 -8.26 -8.62
N PRO A 62 26.98 -8.57 -9.86
CA PRO A 62 27.90 -7.74 -10.61
C PRO A 62 27.30 -6.35 -10.81
N ALA A 63 28.15 -5.32 -10.73
CA ALA A 63 27.74 -3.97 -11.07
C ALA A 63 27.30 -3.89 -12.53
N LEU A 64 26.28 -3.07 -12.81
CA LEU A 64 25.91 -2.74 -14.18
C LEU A 64 27.09 -2.06 -14.88
N ALA A 65 27.22 -2.29 -16.19
CA ALA A 65 28.18 -1.56 -16.98
C ALA A 65 27.81 -0.06 -16.99
N GLU A 66 28.80 0.82 -16.96
CA GLU A 66 28.59 2.28 -17.03
C GLU A 66 27.77 2.70 -18.26
N GLU A 67 27.91 1.95 -19.36
CA GLU A 67 27.21 2.19 -20.64
C GLU A 67 25.74 1.73 -20.65
N ASP A 68 25.27 1.04 -19.61
CA ASP A 68 23.90 0.52 -19.56
C ASP A 68 22.89 1.65 -19.30
N TRP A 69 21.75 1.63 -19.98
CA TRP A 69 20.68 2.61 -19.74
C TRP A 69 20.19 2.59 -18.29
N LEU A 70 20.22 1.42 -17.64
CA LEU A 70 19.83 1.27 -16.23
C LEU A 70 20.85 1.89 -15.26
N SER A 71 22.11 2.09 -15.66
CA SER A 71 23.11 2.82 -14.86
C SER A 71 22.76 4.32 -14.82
N LEU A 72 22.28 4.84 -15.95
CA LEU A 72 21.95 6.25 -16.13
C LEU A 72 20.61 6.63 -15.49
N ASN A 73 19.74 5.64 -15.25
CA ASN A 73 18.46 5.84 -14.58
C ASN A 73 18.27 4.83 -13.42
N PRO A 74 18.77 5.16 -12.22
CA PRO A 74 18.72 4.24 -11.08
C PRO A 74 17.28 3.96 -10.60
N LEU A 75 16.32 4.86 -10.84
CA LEU A 75 14.92 4.61 -10.48
C LEU A 75 14.33 3.48 -11.34
N LEU A 76 14.61 3.48 -12.65
CA LEU A 76 14.18 2.39 -13.55
C LEU A 76 14.86 1.07 -13.21
N TYR A 77 16.14 1.10 -12.81
CA TYR A 77 16.83 -0.09 -12.33
C TYR A 77 16.08 -0.71 -11.15
N TRP A 78 15.82 0.05 -10.09
CA TRP A 78 15.13 -0.44 -8.90
C TRP A 78 13.70 -0.88 -9.18
N GLU A 79 13.00 -0.23 -10.12
CA GLU A 79 11.68 -0.67 -10.58
C GLU A 79 11.77 -2.05 -11.29
N SER A 80 12.79 -2.26 -12.12
CA SER A 80 12.99 -3.52 -12.85
C SER A 80 13.31 -4.72 -11.95
N VAL A 81 13.98 -4.47 -10.81
CA VAL A 81 14.37 -5.52 -9.85
C VAL A 81 13.42 -5.61 -8.64
N ALA A 82 12.34 -4.83 -8.61
CA ALA A 82 11.37 -4.82 -7.51
C ALA A 82 10.73 -6.20 -7.25
N GLY A 83 10.59 -7.04 -8.27
CA GLY A 83 10.12 -8.42 -8.09
C GLY A 83 11.12 -9.35 -7.40
N GLN A 84 12.41 -9.08 -7.53
CA GLN A 84 13.49 -9.86 -6.90
C GLN A 84 13.84 -9.35 -5.50
N PHE A 85 13.78 -8.02 -5.31
CA PHE A 85 14.12 -7.36 -4.05
C PHE A 85 13.00 -6.39 -3.63
N PRO A 86 11.84 -6.89 -3.20
CA PRO A 86 10.66 -6.07 -2.95
C PRO A 86 10.86 -5.05 -1.82
N ILE A 87 11.62 -5.40 -0.79
CA ILE A 87 11.85 -4.51 0.35
C ILE A 87 12.96 -3.51 0.02
N LEU A 88 14.07 -4.00 -0.52
CA LEU A 88 15.22 -3.17 -0.85
C LEU A 88 14.91 -2.16 -1.97
N SER A 89 14.19 -2.58 -3.01
CA SER A 89 13.86 -1.69 -4.13
C SER A 89 12.96 -0.56 -3.70
N LYS A 90 11.97 -0.85 -2.84
CA LYS A 90 11.12 0.19 -2.25
C LYS A 90 11.94 1.20 -1.46
N PHE A 91 12.82 0.72 -0.58
CA PHE A 91 13.71 1.58 0.20
C PHE A 91 14.62 2.43 -0.70
N ALA A 92 15.20 1.83 -1.75
CA ALA A 92 16.07 2.54 -2.67
C ALA A 92 15.32 3.64 -3.44
N ILE A 93 14.10 3.37 -3.91
CA ILE A 93 13.25 4.37 -4.57
C ILE A 93 12.91 5.50 -3.60
N ASP A 94 12.52 5.18 -2.36
CA ASP A 94 12.20 6.18 -1.33
C ASP A 94 13.39 7.13 -1.07
N VAL A 95 14.63 6.61 -1.06
CA VAL A 95 15.84 7.41 -0.87
C VAL A 95 16.19 8.21 -2.12
N LEU A 96 16.17 7.59 -3.30
CA LEU A 96 16.58 8.21 -4.57
C LEU A 96 15.61 9.30 -5.05
N THR A 97 14.36 9.26 -4.60
CA THR A 97 13.36 10.29 -4.93
C THR A 97 13.50 11.56 -4.09
N ILE A 98 14.34 11.57 -3.05
CA ILE A 98 14.63 12.77 -2.26
C ILE A 98 15.50 13.72 -3.10
N PRO A 99 15.03 14.95 -3.39
CA PRO A 99 15.84 15.93 -4.11
C PRO A 99 17.12 16.28 -3.35
N ALA A 100 18.23 16.39 -4.06
CA ALA A 100 19.52 16.74 -3.46
C ALA A 100 19.57 18.17 -2.88
N ALA A 101 18.68 19.05 -3.34
CA ALA A 101 18.62 20.45 -2.93
C ALA A 101 17.17 20.95 -2.81
N ALA A 102 16.96 21.97 -1.98
CA ALA A 102 15.67 22.62 -1.79
C ALA A 102 15.32 23.64 -2.89
N ALA A 103 16.03 23.66 -4.02
CA ALA A 103 15.89 24.67 -5.07
C ALA A 103 14.46 24.78 -5.63
N ASP A 104 13.73 23.66 -5.71
CA ASP A 104 12.33 23.66 -6.15
C ASP A 104 11.39 24.32 -5.13
N CYS A 105 11.67 24.11 -3.84
CA CYS A 105 10.96 24.79 -2.76
C CYS A 105 11.29 26.27 -2.76
N GLU A 106 12.57 26.65 -2.86
CA GLU A 106 13.02 28.06 -2.92
C GLU A 106 12.40 28.81 -4.09
N ARG A 107 12.35 28.18 -5.27
CA ARG A 107 11.68 28.74 -6.45
C ARG A 107 10.18 28.95 -6.20
N THR A 108 9.53 27.96 -5.59
CA THR A 108 8.11 28.04 -5.23
C THR A 108 7.85 29.17 -4.23
N PHE A 109 8.67 29.29 -3.18
CA PHE A 109 8.54 30.36 -2.18
C PHE A 109 8.81 31.73 -2.77
N SER A 110 9.79 31.86 -3.66
CA SER A 110 10.08 33.12 -4.35
C SER A 110 8.89 33.55 -5.20
N GLU A 111 8.30 32.62 -5.95
CA GLU A 111 7.11 32.88 -6.76
C GLU A 111 5.91 33.31 -5.90
N LEU A 112 5.69 32.64 -4.78
CA LEU A 112 4.64 33.02 -3.82
C LEU A 112 4.93 34.38 -3.17
N GLY A 113 6.20 34.68 -2.90
CA GLY A 113 6.66 35.98 -2.43
C GLY A 113 6.32 37.10 -3.41
N ASP A 114 6.55 36.88 -4.70
CA ASP A 114 6.15 37.82 -5.76
C ASP A 114 4.62 37.98 -5.80
N MET A 115 3.86 36.88 -5.78
CA MET A 115 2.39 36.92 -5.82
C MET A 115 1.78 37.69 -4.64
N LEU A 116 2.28 37.48 -3.43
CA LEU A 116 1.77 38.11 -2.21
C LEU A 116 2.32 39.52 -2.03
N GLY A 117 3.58 39.76 -2.41
CA GLY A 117 4.29 41.02 -2.23
C GLY A 117 3.92 42.09 -3.26
N THR A 118 3.80 41.72 -4.54
CA THR A 118 3.55 42.71 -5.62
C THR A 118 2.09 43.12 -5.76
N ARG A 119 1.12 42.30 -5.31
CA ARG A 119 -0.32 42.57 -5.48
C ARG A 119 -1.08 42.91 -4.20
N ARG A 120 -0.41 42.99 -3.03
CA ARG A 120 -1.05 43.27 -1.70
C ARG A 120 -2.34 42.45 -1.46
N LEU A 121 -2.44 41.26 -2.05
CA LEU A 121 -3.61 40.42 -1.94
C LEU A 121 -3.56 39.69 -0.60
N HIS A 122 -4.52 39.94 0.25
CA HIS A 122 -4.71 39.17 1.49
C HIS A 122 -5.38 37.84 1.14
N MET A 123 -4.62 36.93 0.54
CA MET A 123 -5.09 35.58 0.23
C MET A 123 -4.95 34.69 1.46
N LYS A 124 -5.98 33.91 1.74
CA LYS A 124 -5.94 32.93 2.83
C LYS A 124 -4.92 31.82 2.51
N PRO A 125 -4.19 31.28 3.50
CA PRO A 125 -3.19 30.22 3.29
C PRO A 125 -3.75 28.97 2.57
N GLU A 126 -5.01 28.65 2.81
CA GLU A 126 -5.71 27.53 2.17
C GLU A 126 -5.86 27.75 0.66
N LEU A 127 -6.19 28.99 0.25
CA LEU A 127 -6.32 29.35 -1.15
C LEU A 127 -4.97 29.31 -1.87
N ILE A 128 -3.91 29.79 -1.24
CA ILE A 128 -2.55 29.75 -1.78
C ILE A 128 -2.11 28.30 -2.00
N SER A 129 -2.34 27.44 -0.99
CA SER A 129 -2.00 26.01 -1.06
C SER A 129 -2.75 25.31 -2.19
N ALA A 130 -4.04 25.59 -2.35
CA ALA A 130 -4.86 25.04 -3.44
C ALA A 130 -4.37 25.51 -4.82
N LEU A 131 -4.08 26.80 -4.99
CA LEU A 131 -3.57 27.35 -6.25
C LEU A 131 -2.22 26.77 -6.62
N GLN A 132 -1.31 26.66 -5.65
CA GLN A 132 0.02 26.09 -5.91
C GLN A 132 -0.06 24.60 -6.23
N SER A 133 -0.95 23.86 -5.57
CA SER A 133 -1.23 22.45 -5.89
C SER A 133 -1.75 22.30 -7.31
N LEU A 134 -2.75 23.10 -7.69
CA LEU A 134 -3.32 23.11 -9.04
C LEU A 134 -2.28 23.45 -10.11
N LYS A 135 -1.41 24.44 -9.84
CA LYS A 135 -0.33 24.81 -10.75
C LYS A 135 0.70 23.67 -10.90
N SER A 136 1.07 23.03 -9.79
CA SER A 136 1.99 21.89 -9.79
C SER A 136 1.42 20.70 -10.58
N TRP A 137 0.16 20.33 -10.33
CA TRP A 137 -0.53 19.24 -11.05
C TRP A 137 -0.65 19.53 -12.54
N LYS A 138 -1.01 20.76 -12.91
CA LYS A 138 -1.06 21.17 -14.32
C LYS A 138 0.29 21.00 -15.00
N ARG A 139 1.39 21.34 -14.33
CA ARG A 139 2.76 21.16 -14.86
C ARG A 139 3.12 19.68 -15.03
N LEU A 140 2.64 18.82 -14.14
CA LEU A 140 2.81 17.36 -14.22
C LEU A 140 1.82 16.70 -15.20
N GLY A 141 0.93 17.45 -15.84
CA GLY A 141 -0.10 16.91 -16.73
C GLY A 141 -1.21 16.14 -15.99
N ILE A 142 -1.28 16.24 -14.67
CA ILE A 142 -2.32 15.61 -13.85
C ILE A 142 -3.58 16.46 -14.02
N GLN A 143 -4.52 15.97 -14.82
CA GLN A 143 -5.85 16.56 -14.90
C GLN A 143 -6.66 16.07 -13.70
N PRO A 144 -7.44 16.95 -13.03
CA PRO A 144 -8.46 16.48 -12.11
C PRO A 144 -9.32 15.51 -12.88
N THR A 145 -9.39 14.26 -12.45
CA THR A 145 -10.37 13.32 -13.00
C THR A 145 -11.72 13.95 -12.69
N THR A 146 -12.33 14.60 -13.68
CA THR A 146 -13.75 14.93 -13.61
C THR A 146 -14.42 13.57 -13.60
N THR A 147 -14.59 13.00 -12.41
CA THR A 147 -15.49 11.90 -12.18
C THR A 147 -16.78 12.34 -12.85
N SER A 148 -17.10 11.69 -13.96
CA SER A 148 -18.41 11.73 -14.59
C SER A 148 -19.39 11.03 -13.64
N ALA A 149 -19.51 11.57 -12.43
CA ALA A 149 -20.70 11.46 -11.62
C ALA A 149 -21.65 12.47 -12.23
N SER A 150 -22.71 11.94 -12.82
CA SER A 150 -23.90 12.65 -13.26
C SER A 150 -24.48 13.50 -12.12
N GLY A 151 -23.90 14.68 -11.91
CA GLY A 151 -24.23 15.57 -10.81
C GLY A 151 -23.63 16.93 -11.05
N LEU A 152 -24.15 17.63 -12.06
CA LEU A 152 -24.09 19.08 -12.29
C LEU A 152 -22.86 19.77 -11.67
N ALA A 153 -21.69 19.62 -12.31
CA ALA A 153 -20.67 20.65 -12.21
C ALA A 153 -21.28 21.91 -12.86
N ARG A 154 -21.90 22.76 -12.04
CA ARG A 154 -22.49 24.02 -12.50
C ARG A 154 -21.34 24.90 -12.97
N THR A 155 -21.07 24.87 -14.27
CA THR A 155 -20.23 25.88 -14.92
C THR A 155 -20.89 27.22 -14.65
N LEU A 156 -20.23 28.08 -13.88
CA LEU A 156 -20.70 29.44 -13.66
C LEU A 156 -20.86 30.10 -15.02
N SER A 157 -22.03 30.67 -15.30
CA SER A 157 -22.26 31.34 -16.59
C SER A 157 -21.34 32.56 -16.70
N GLU A 158 -21.05 33.01 -17.93
CA GLU A 158 -20.22 34.19 -18.18
C GLU A 158 -20.75 35.45 -17.47
N GLU A 159 -22.06 35.52 -17.22
CA GLU A 159 -22.70 36.58 -16.44
C GLU A 159 -22.36 36.52 -14.96
N GLU A 160 -22.26 35.33 -14.38
CA GLU A 160 -21.86 35.15 -12.97
C GLU A 160 -20.37 35.46 -12.78
N ILE A 161 -19.54 35.10 -13.76
CA ILE A 161 -18.11 35.45 -13.78
C ILE A 161 -17.95 36.97 -13.90
N SER A 162 -18.72 37.61 -14.78
CA SER A 162 -18.71 39.07 -14.94
C SER A 162 -19.16 39.79 -13.67
N LYS A 163 -20.21 39.30 -12.98
CA LYS A 163 -20.65 39.85 -11.69
C LYS A 163 -19.61 39.69 -10.58
N VAL A 164 -18.90 38.57 -10.54
CA VAL A 164 -17.82 38.36 -9.58
C VAL A 164 -16.64 39.29 -9.87
N GLN A 165 -16.28 39.51 -11.14
CA GLN A 165 -15.25 40.48 -11.52
C GLN A 165 -15.66 41.92 -11.20
N GLU A 166 -16.92 42.29 -11.45
CA GLU A 166 -17.44 43.62 -11.15
C GLU A 166 -17.49 43.87 -9.64
N HIS A 167 -17.94 42.89 -8.87
CA HIS A 167 -17.92 42.96 -7.41
C HIS A 167 -16.49 43.06 -6.87
N LEU A 168 -15.53 42.32 -7.42
CA LEU A 168 -14.11 42.44 -7.04
C LEU A 168 -13.52 43.81 -7.42
N SER A 169 -13.96 44.42 -8.53
CA SER A 169 -13.53 45.77 -8.93
C SER A 169 -14.01 46.87 -7.98
N GLN A 170 -15.11 46.66 -7.25
CA GLN A 170 -15.63 47.61 -6.26
C GLN A 170 -14.81 47.63 -4.96
N PHE A 171 -14.04 46.57 -4.67
CA PHE A 171 -13.13 46.52 -3.53
C PHE A 171 -11.72 47.02 -3.85
N ASP A 172 -11.42 47.35 -5.11
CA ASP A 172 -10.09 47.81 -5.56
C ASP A 172 -9.96 49.35 -5.57
N VAL A 173 -10.76 50.06 -4.76
CA VAL A 173 -10.63 51.50 -4.51
C VAL A 173 -10.29 51.75 -3.04
N ARG A 174 -9.01 51.63 -2.71
CA ARG A 174 -8.27 52.54 -1.81
C ARG A 174 -6.78 52.17 -1.69
#